data_AF-D3P7R1-F1
#
_entry.id   AF-D3P7R1-F1
#
_cell.length_a   1.000
_cell.length_b   1.000
_cell.length_c   1.000
_cell.angle_alpha   90.00
_cell.angle_beta   90.00
_cell.angle_gamma   90.00
#
_symmetry.space_group_name_H-M   'P 1'
#
loop_
_entity.id
_entity.type
_entity.pdbx_description
1 polymer ?
#
loop_
_entity_poly.entity_id
_entity_poly.type
_entity_poly.pdbx_seq_one_letter_code
_entity_poly.pdbx_strand_id
1 'polypeptide(L)'
;MDIVDTLTVSNEQNAESCAIYYVPEAYEGDKRNVVGRQSAGSGFLDALIEHGGQETMRCIVDSSRTHEEFKKRVAAVDARMTTKMVSAGDYGQMREAGCLFTPGPLVADSAWTRRYSVGERCHSICGITHSIATERVIRSIRDLMLAPTQAWDALICTSPAVRDATDKVIEIWNEYLESRGMKSIRPPVQLPVIPLGVNLEKFSRTDEALEKGRQLRQRLGIAPEDIVVLHFGRFDFRSKLHPSPVFRSMELARCIYRKSRLHLLMVGQFSDQATAANFQAAQRLYCSDLPVHWIDGADIPAAQASWTAADIFISLSDNVQESFGMTPVEAMAAQLPGVVSDWDGYKSTVIDGDTGFRIPTLMAPPGAGIDLADAHARGAIDHYAFIAHVSQSTAIDIDVCAARIAHLAQDGDLRRRMGEAAHQRARSVYDWRIVIQSYRELWRELSELRAHVPALSERRRDQETVHPDYPDLFRMFGAYPTATLTDDMLVEWADADAFTALRRSRMIPMDQYSLPVMLDHGATDGLVALLERGPRSVGEIARICGITDMKRLNRTLVRLYKFGVLKINIQ
;
A
#
# COMPACT_ATOMS: atom_id res chain seq x y z
N MET A 1 17.88 -23.41 -32.96
CA MET A 1 18.62 -23.35 -31.70
C MET A 1 19.18 -21.94 -31.51
N ASP A 2 18.39 -20.89 -31.80
CA ASP A 2 18.85 -19.48 -31.75
C ASP A 2 17.69 -18.53 -31.41
N ILE A 3 16.92 -18.85 -30.36
CA ILE A 3 15.91 -17.94 -29.77
C ILE A 3 16.14 -17.76 -28.26
N VAL A 4 17.12 -18.46 -27.68
CA VAL A 4 17.35 -18.48 -26.22
C VAL A 4 18.24 -17.32 -25.76
N ASP A 5 19.18 -16.85 -26.59
CA ASP A 5 20.20 -15.87 -26.17
C ASP A 5 19.74 -14.39 -26.20
N THR A 6 18.67 -14.04 -26.93
CA THR A 6 18.09 -12.67 -26.90
C THR A 6 17.03 -12.47 -25.80
N LEU A 7 16.50 -13.57 -25.25
CA LEU A 7 15.53 -13.54 -24.14
C LEU A 7 16.18 -13.48 -22.76
N THR A 8 17.45 -13.86 -22.63
CA THR A 8 18.20 -13.82 -21.36
C THR A 8 18.71 -12.42 -21.03
N VAL A 9 19.26 -11.68 -22.00
CA VAL A 9 19.79 -10.32 -21.77
C VAL A 9 18.66 -9.31 -21.48
N SER A 10 17.47 -9.50 -22.06
CA SER A 10 16.28 -8.67 -21.78
C SER A 10 15.56 -9.04 -20.47
N ASN A 11 15.84 -10.21 -19.88
CA ASN A 11 15.24 -10.64 -18.62
C ASN A 11 15.95 -10.03 -17.39
N GLU A 12 17.26 -9.79 -17.45
CA GLU A 12 18.02 -9.25 -16.31
C GLU A 12 17.69 -7.76 -16.05
N GLN A 13 17.58 -6.93 -17.10
CA GLN A 13 17.20 -5.51 -16.94
C GLN A 13 15.76 -5.31 -16.47
N ASN A 14 14.84 -6.23 -16.78
CA ASN A 14 13.44 -6.13 -16.37
C ASN A 14 13.19 -6.65 -14.94
N ALA A 15 14.12 -7.43 -14.36
CA ALA A 15 13.99 -7.97 -13.01
C ALA A 15 14.00 -6.89 -11.91
N GLU A 16 14.61 -5.73 -12.19
CA GLU A 16 14.70 -4.58 -11.28
C GLU A 16 13.70 -3.46 -11.61
N SER A 17 12.68 -3.75 -12.42
CA SER A 17 11.68 -2.76 -12.86
C SER A 17 10.29 -3.06 -12.30
N CYS A 18 9.39 -2.07 -12.41
CA CYS A 18 7.99 -2.27 -12.07
C CYS A 18 7.07 -1.44 -12.98
N ALA A 19 5.81 -1.85 -13.05
CA ALA A 19 4.70 -0.99 -13.40
C ALA A 19 4.10 -0.38 -12.13
N ILE A 20 3.76 0.90 -12.17
CA ILE A 20 3.16 1.64 -11.06
C ILE A 20 1.64 1.59 -11.20
N TYR A 21 0.94 1.09 -10.19
CA TYR A 21 -0.48 1.37 -10.06
C TYR A 21 -0.67 2.84 -9.68
N TYR A 22 -1.01 3.66 -10.68
CA TYR A 22 -1.02 5.11 -10.54
C TYR A 22 -2.41 5.61 -10.16
N VAL A 23 -2.51 6.13 -8.94
CA VAL A 23 -3.67 6.83 -8.42
C VAL A 23 -3.21 8.26 -8.13
N PRO A 24 -3.66 9.30 -8.86
CA PRO A 24 -3.10 10.64 -8.76
C PRO A 24 -2.95 11.15 -7.32
N GLU A 25 -4.00 10.99 -6.50
CA GLU A 25 -4.01 11.40 -5.09
C GLU A 25 -2.85 10.82 -4.27
N ALA A 26 -2.38 9.62 -4.59
CA ALA A 26 -1.31 8.96 -3.84
C ALA A 26 0.10 9.50 -4.18
N TYR A 27 0.27 10.22 -5.28
CA TYR A 27 1.56 10.70 -5.79
C TYR A 27 1.66 12.22 -5.94
N GLU A 28 0.72 12.96 -5.32
CA GLU A 28 0.67 14.43 -5.33
C GLU A 28 1.17 15.00 -3.99
N GLY A 29 2.40 15.53 -3.97
CA GLY A 29 3.04 16.05 -2.74
C GLY A 29 2.80 17.54 -2.44
N ASP A 30 2.32 18.33 -3.40
CA ASP A 30 2.28 19.80 -3.33
C ASP A 30 0.84 20.36 -3.39
N LYS A 31 0.01 20.02 -2.39
CA LYS A 31 -1.35 20.55 -2.22
C LYS A 31 -1.55 21.18 -0.84
N ARG A 32 -2.56 22.03 -0.70
CA ARG A 32 -3.02 22.51 0.61
C ARG A 32 -3.54 21.31 1.42
N ASN A 33 -3.05 21.11 2.64
CA ASN A 33 -3.36 19.97 3.52
C ASN A 33 -2.79 18.60 3.08
N VAL A 34 -1.56 18.55 2.53
CA VAL A 34 -0.88 17.28 2.21
C VAL A 34 -0.75 16.39 3.45
N VAL A 35 -1.12 15.12 3.31
CA VAL A 35 -0.91 14.10 4.33
C VAL A 35 0.37 13.30 4.05
N GLY A 36 1.01 12.76 5.10
CA GLY A 36 2.32 12.12 4.98
C GLY A 36 2.43 11.03 3.91
N ARG A 37 1.37 10.24 3.67
CA ARG A 37 1.35 9.23 2.60
C ARG A 37 1.54 9.82 1.20
N GLN A 38 1.02 11.02 0.95
CA GLN A 38 1.08 11.68 -0.36
C GLN A 38 2.47 12.29 -0.60
N SER A 39 3.06 12.87 0.45
CA SER A 39 4.46 13.32 0.43
C SER A 39 5.41 12.15 0.17
N ALA A 40 5.18 11.01 0.85
CA ALA A 40 5.94 9.78 0.65
C ALA A 40 5.80 9.22 -0.77
N GLY A 41 4.58 9.12 -1.30
CA GLY A 41 4.33 8.62 -2.64
C GLY A 41 4.90 9.54 -3.72
N SER A 42 4.74 10.86 -3.58
CA SER A 42 5.36 11.84 -4.48
C SER A 42 6.88 11.73 -4.49
N GLY A 43 7.50 11.69 -3.30
CA GLY A 43 8.96 11.56 -3.16
C GLY A 43 9.47 10.24 -3.74
N PHE A 44 8.74 9.14 -3.54
CA PHE A 44 9.06 7.85 -4.15
C PHE A 44 9.02 7.92 -5.69
N LEU A 45 7.98 8.53 -6.29
CA LEU A 45 7.86 8.60 -7.73
C LEU A 45 8.97 9.47 -8.35
N ASP A 46 9.27 10.63 -7.75
CA ASP A 46 10.38 11.49 -8.17
C ASP A 46 11.71 10.72 -8.13
N ALA A 47 11.98 10.09 -6.99
CA ALA A 47 13.20 9.31 -6.79
C ALA A 47 13.30 8.12 -7.75
N LEU A 48 12.19 7.46 -8.06
CA LEU A 48 12.19 6.34 -9.00
C LEU A 48 12.47 6.80 -10.43
N ILE A 49 11.99 7.98 -10.83
CA ILE A 49 12.32 8.58 -12.13
C ILE A 49 13.82 8.94 -12.19
N GLU A 50 14.36 9.54 -11.12
CA GLU A 50 15.75 10.03 -11.08
C GLU A 50 16.78 8.91 -10.88
N HIS A 51 16.44 7.87 -10.12
CA HIS A 51 17.40 6.86 -9.63
C HIS A 51 17.00 5.42 -9.95
N GLY A 52 15.82 5.19 -10.52
CA GLY A 52 15.32 3.86 -10.88
C GLY A 52 16.06 3.21 -12.05
N GLY A 53 16.79 3.99 -12.86
CA GLY A 53 17.55 3.50 -14.01
C GLY A 53 16.69 3.01 -15.19
N GLN A 54 15.39 3.34 -15.20
CA GLN A 54 14.45 2.96 -16.24
C GLN A 54 14.40 4.04 -17.33
N GLU A 55 14.33 3.66 -18.61
CA GLU A 55 14.11 4.62 -19.72
C GLU A 55 12.61 4.88 -19.99
N THR A 56 11.75 3.97 -19.52
CA THR A 56 10.31 4.04 -19.67
C THR A 56 9.60 3.74 -18.35
N MET A 57 8.84 4.70 -17.86
CA MET A 57 7.95 4.53 -16.72
C MET A 57 6.66 3.83 -17.16
N ARG A 58 6.41 2.63 -16.62
CA ARG A 58 5.19 1.86 -16.88
C ARG A 58 4.14 2.16 -15.82
N CYS A 59 2.88 2.33 -16.23
CA CYS A 59 1.78 2.53 -15.28
C CYS A 59 0.54 1.71 -15.62
N ILE A 60 -0.22 1.35 -14.59
CA ILE A 60 -1.60 0.87 -14.72
C ILE A 60 -2.52 1.97 -14.23
N VAL A 61 -3.48 2.36 -15.07
CA VAL A 61 -4.48 3.40 -14.81
C VAL A 61 -5.84 2.96 -15.34
N ASP A 62 -6.90 3.61 -14.85
CA ASP A 62 -8.29 3.31 -15.19
C ASP A 62 -8.77 3.95 -16.50
N SER A 63 -8.07 4.99 -16.99
CA SER A 63 -8.52 5.79 -18.11
C SER A 63 -7.36 6.50 -18.82
N SER A 64 -7.58 6.83 -20.09
CA SER A 64 -6.63 7.64 -20.88
C SER A 64 -6.37 9.02 -20.25
N ARG A 65 -7.37 9.60 -19.55
CA ARG A 65 -7.20 10.87 -18.85
C ARG A 65 -6.16 10.75 -17.74
N THR A 66 -6.30 9.74 -16.88
CA THR A 66 -5.35 9.47 -15.78
C THR A 66 -3.95 9.15 -16.33
N HIS A 67 -3.85 8.50 -17.48
CA HIS A 67 -2.56 8.29 -18.16
C HIS A 67 -1.89 9.62 -18.57
N GLU A 68 -2.66 10.58 -19.11
CA GLU A 68 -2.11 11.90 -19.45
C GLU A 68 -1.67 12.69 -18.21
N GLU A 69 -2.33 12.51 -17.07
CA GLU A 69 -1.87 13.08 -15.80
C GLU A 69 -0.54 12.45 -15.35
N PHE A 70 -0.41 11.13 -15.46
CA PHE A 70 0.85 10.43 -15.18
C PHE A 70 1.99 10.94 -16.07
N LYS A 71 1.75 11.10 -17.38
CA LYS A 71 2.73 11.67 -18.32
C LYS A 71 3.23 13.03 -17.88
N LYS A 72 2.31 13.93 -17.53
CA LYS A 72 2.65 15.29 -17.05
C LYS A 72 3.46 15.23 -15.76
N ARG A 73 3.08 14.33 -14.84
CA ARG A 73 3.78 14.16 -13.56
C ARG A 73 5.20 13.64 -13.73
N VAL A 74 5.43 12.71 -14.66
CA VAL A 74 6.75 12.17 -15.00
C VAL A 74 7.60 13.23 -15.71
N ALA A 75 7.04 13.92 -16.71
CA ALA A 75 7.75 14.94 -17.49
C ALA A 75 8.14 16.18 -16.65
N ALA A 76 7.43 16.43 -15.54
CA ALA A 76 7.79 17.49 -14.58
C ALA A 76 9.11 17.21 -13.84
N VAL A 77 9.55 15.95 -13.78
CA VAL A 77 10.80 15.51 -13.14
C VAL A 77 11.90 15.29 -14.19
N ASP A 78 11.63 14.47 -15.21
CA ASP A 78 12.50 14.32 -16.37
C ASP A 78 11.67 14.33 -17.67
N ALA A 79 11.79 15.41 -18.44
CA ALA A 79 11.08 15.60 -19.71
C ALA A 79 11.49 14.61 -20.82
N ARG A 80 12.62 13.90 -20.67
CA ARG A 80 13.09 12.88 -21.63
C ARG A 80 12.54 11.49 -21.30
N MET A 81 12.02 11.30 -20.08
CA MET A 81 11.50 10.01 -19.62
C MET A 81 10.26 9.63 -20.43
N THR A 82 10.28 8.43 -21.02
CA THR A 82 9.11 7.92 -21.75
C THR A 82 8.12 7.26 -20.79
N THR A 83 6.87 7.14 -21.22
CA THR A 83 5.81 6.51 -20.42
C THR A 83 5.02 5.52 -21.25
N LYS A 84 4.57 4.44 -20.60
CA LYS A 84 3.77 3.38 -21.23
C LYS A 84 2.63 2.98 -20.30
N MET A 85 1.39 3.09 -20.80
CA MET A 85 0.22 2.51 -20.14
C MET A 85 0.23 1.00 -20.39
N VAL A 86 0.12 0.24 -19.31
CA VAL A 86 0.09 -1.22 -19.31
C VAL A 86 -1.33 -1.69 -19.00
N SER A 87 -1.82 -2.67 -19.77
CA SER A 87 -3.07 -3.35 -19.47
C SER A 87 -2.83 -4.48 -18.48
N ALA A 88 -3.55 -4.49 -17.35
CA ALA A 88 -3.53 -5.60 -16.40
C ALA A 88 -3.98 -6.95 -17.01
N GLY A 89 -4.69 -6.89 -18.16
CA GLY A 89 -5.11 -8.03 -18.97
C GLY A 89 -4.03 -8.61 -19.89
N ASP A 90 -2.95 -7.87 -20.14
CA ASP A 90 -1.94 -8.22 -21.15
C ASP A 90 -0.76 -8.93 -20.51
N TYR A 91 -0.65 -10.24 -20.78
CA TYR A 91 0.42 -11.09 -20.25
C TYR A 91 1.80 -10.60 -20.67
N GLY A 92 1.98 -10.18 -21.93
CA GLY A 92 3.27 -9.76 -22.46
C GLY A 92 3.77 -8.50 -21.78
N GLN A 93 2.90 -7.48 -21.68
CA GLN A 93 3.24 -6.21 -21.05
C GLN A 93 3.46 -6.33 -19.53
N MET A 94 2.65 -7.14 -18.84
CA MET A 94 2.83 -7.36 -17.41
C MET A 94 4.08 -8.19 -17.10
N ARG A 95 4.41 -9.18 -17.94
CA ARG A 95 5.65 -9.94 -17.81
C ARG A 95 6.88 -9.06 -18.06
N GLU A 96 6.82 -8.16 -19.05
CA GLU A 96 7.87 -7.17 -19.32
C GLU A 96 8.09 -6.23 -18.13
N ALA A 97 7.01 -5.82 -17.46
CA ALA A 97 7.10 -4.96 -16.27
C ALA A 97 7.74 -5.65 -15.06
N GLY A 98 7.71 -6.99 -14.98
CA GLY A 98 8.34 -7.79 -13.93
C GLY A 98 7.64 -7.74 -12.56
N CYS A 99 7.27 -6.54 -12.09
CA CYS A 99 6.58 -6.31 -10.83
C CYS A 99 5.47 -5.26 -11.00
N LEU A 100 4.39 -5.35 -10.22
CA LEU A 100 3.39 -4.31 -10.04
C LEU A 100 3.57 -3.66 -8.66
N PHE A 101 3.92 -2.38 -8.62
CA PHE A 101 3.98 -1.60 -7.39
C PHE A 101 2.63 -0.92 -7.10
N THR A 102 2.13 -1.04 -5.88
CA THR A 102 0.87 -0.41 -5.44
C THR A 102 1.11 0.57 -4.29
N PRO A 103 0.52 1.78 -4.30
CA PRO A 103 0.73 2.82 -3.28
C PRO A 103 -0.10 2.56 -2.01
N GLY A 104 -0.04 1.34 -1.51
CA GLY A 104 -0.83 0.85 -0.38
C GLY A 104 -0.75 -0.67 -0.24
N PRO A 105 -1.41 -1.26 0.77
CA PRO A 105 -1.40 -2.70 0.99
C PRO A 105 -2.40 -3.44 0.07
N LEU A 106 -2.45 -3.13 -1.23
CA LEU A 106 -3.41 -3.68 -2.20
C LEU A 106 -2.94 -5.01 -2.83
N VAL A 107 -2.12 -5.76 -2.10
CA VAL A 107 -1.47 -6.98 -2.62
C VAL A 107 -2.49 -8.08 -2.90
N ALA A 108 -3.46 -8.30 -2.00
CA ALA A 108 -4.50 -9.32 -2.16
C ALA A 108 -5.38 -9.08 -3.40
N ASP A 109 -5.89 -7.86 -3.59
CA ASP A 109 -6.72 -7.48 -4.72
C ASP A 109 -5.97 -7.62 -6.06
N SER A 110 -4.70 -7.20 -6.06
CA SER A 110 -3.81 -7.34 -7.21
C SER A 110 -3.52 -8.80 -7.52
N ALA A 111 -3.41 -9.67 -6.52
CA ALA A 111 -3.18 -11.10 -6.70
C ALA A 111 -4.37 -11.79 -7.37
N TRP A 112 -5.59 -11.43 -6.96
CA TRP A 112 -6.80 -11.86 -7.66
C TRP A 112 -6.82 -11.37 -9.11
N THR A 113 -6.55 -10.08 -9.35
CA THR A 113 -6.49 -9.50 -10.70
C THR A 113 -5.47 -10.22 -11.59
N ARG A 114 -4.27 -10.51 -11.06
CA ARG A 114 -3.25 -11.31 -11.75
C ARG A 114 -3.79 -12.69 -12.13
N ARG A 115 -4.49 -13.38 -11.22
CA ARG A 115 -5.09 -14.70 -11.46
C ARG A 115 -6.19 -14.67 -12.52
N TYR A 116 -7.01 -13.61 -12.58
CA TYR A 116 -8.03 -13.41 -13.62
C TYR A 116 -7.41 -13.27 -15.02
N SER A 117 -6.38 -12.44 -15.13
CA SER A 117 -5.92 -11.96 -16.41
C SER A 117 -4.79 -12.80 -17.01
N VAL A 118 -3.74 -13.07 -16.23
CA VAL A 118 -2.43 -13.45 -16.78
C VAL A 118 -1.80 -14.67 -16.07
N GLY A 119 -2.30 -15.05 -14.90
CA GLY A 119 -1.80 -16.19 -14.13
C GLY A 119 -0.70 -15.82 -13.12
N GLU A 120 -0.52 -16.67 -12.12
CA GLU A 120 0.23 -16.43 -10.89
C GLU A 120 1.71 -16.10 -11.13
N ARG A 121 2.33 -16.70 -12.15
CA ARG A 121 3.76 -16.53 -12.49
C ARG A 121 4.07 -15.35 -13.39
N CYS A 122 3.05 -14.60 -13.84
CA CYS A 122 3.27 -13.52 -14.83
C CYS A 122 4.17 -12.41 -14.30
N HIS A 123 3.90 -11.93 -13.09
CA HIS A 123 4.62 -10.83 -12.44
C HIS A 123 4.48 -10.93 -10.91
N SER A 124 5.37 -10.23 -10.21
CA SER A 124 5.32 -10.02 -8.76
C SER A 124 4.42 -8.84 -8.40
N ILE A 125 3.89 -8.83 -7.18
CA ILE A 125 3.12 -7.71 -6.64
C ILE A 125 3.85 -7.17 -5.43
N CYS A 126 4.04 -5.86 -5.37
CA CYS A 126 4.68 -5.18 -4.26
C CYS A 126 3.79 -4.04 -3.77
N GLY A 127 3.31 -4.12 -2.53
CA GLY A 127 2.59 -3.04 -1.86
C GLY A 127 3.44 -2.38 -0.78
N ILE A 128 2.92 -1.31 -0.19
CA ILE A 128 3.57 -0.60 0.92
C ILE A 128 2.55 -0.16 1.99
N THR A 129 2.98 -0.16 3.25
CA THR A 129 2.23 0.38 4.37
C THR A 129 2.58 1.85 4.64
N HIS A 130 1.58 2.74 4.70
CA HIS A 130 1.74 4.13 5.19
C HIS A 130 1.08 4.37 6.57
N SER A 131 0.21 3.46 6.98
CA SER A 131 -0.47 3.43 8.28
C SER A 131 -0.91 2.00 8.55
N ILE A 132 -1.04 1.59 9.81
CA ILE A 132 -1.45 0.22 10.17
C ILE A 132 -2.81 0.15 10.87
N ALA A 133 -3.11 1.08 11.78
CA ALA A 133 -4.25 0.97 12.69
C ALA A 133 -5.65 1.15 12.06
N THR A 134 -5.76 1.49 10.77
CA THR A 134 -7.07 1.66 10.11
C THR A 134 -7.70 0.31 9.77
N GLU A 135 -9.02 0.17 9.95
CA GLU A 135 -9.77 -1.05 9.61
C GLU A 135 -9.48 -1.55 8.19
N ARG A 136 -9.45 -0.66 7.20
CA ARG A 136 -9.16 -1.00 5.81
C ARG A 136 -7.81 -1.72 5.67
N VAL A 137 -6.77 -1.22 6.33
CA VAL A 137 -5.43 -1.82 6.26
C VAL A 137 -5.39 -3.15 7.02
N ILE A 138 -6.01 -3.23 8.20
CA ILE A 138 -6.11 -4.49 8.96
C ILE A 138 -6.79 -5.59 8.11
N ARG A 139 -7.88 -5.25 7.41
CA ARG A 139 -8.56 -6.16 6.49
C ARG A 139 -7.66 -6.53 5.30
N SER A 140 -6.97 -5.58 4.68
CA SER A 140 -6.02 -5.87 3.60
C SER A 140 -4.90 -6.84 4.01
N ILE A 141 -4.38 -6.73 5.25
CA ILE A 141 -3.37 -7.67 5.79
C ILE A 141 -3.99 -9.06 6.00
N ARG A 142 -5.20 -9.14 6.58
CA ARG A 142 -5.94 -10.40 6.72
C ARG A 142 -6.13 -11.08 5.37
N ASP A 143 -6.50 -10.32 4.34
CA ASP A 143 -6.83 -10.87 3.02
C ASP A 143 -5.63 -11.50 2.31
N LEU A 144 -4.39 -11.19 2.73
CA LEU A 144 -3.18 -11.87 2.26
C LEU A 144 -3.21 -13.39 2.52
N MET A 145 -3.90 -13.83 3.58
CA MET A 145 -4.03 -15.25 3.94
C MET A 145 -5.00 -16.01 3.04
N LEU A 146 -5.92 -15.30 2.37
CA LEU A 146 -7.02 -15.89 1.58
C LEU A 146 -6.81 -15.70 0.07
N ALA A 147 -6.14 -14.62 -0.33
CA ALA A 147 -5.86 -14.32 -1.71
C ALA A 147 -4.79 -15.26 -2.32
N PRO A 148 -4.73 -15.41 -3.65
CA PRO A 148 -3.75 -16.26 -4.35
C PRO A 148 -2.38 -15.56 -4.44
N THR A 149 -1.91 -15.07 -3.29
CA THR A 149 -0.57 -14.51 -3.10
C THR A 149 0.47 -15.62 -3.22
N GLN A 150 1.69 -15.23 -3.57
CA GLN A 150 2.80 -16.14 -3.87
C GLN A 150 4.07 -15.64 -3.23
N ALA A 151 5.02 -16.53 -2.94
CA ALA A 151 6.24 -16.19 -2.21
C ALA A 151 7.08 -15.05 -2.85
N TRP A 152 6.82 -14.73 -4.12
CA TRP A 152 7.38 -13.60 -4.88
C TRP A 152 6.51 -12.33 -4.86
N ASP A 153 5.54 -12.23 -3.96
CA ASP A 153 4.80 -11.01 -3.66
C ASP A 153 5.31 -10.41 -2.35
N ALA A 154 5.18 -9.09 -2.19
CA ALA A 154 5.68 -8.36 -1.03
C ALA A 154 4.72 -7.29 -0.52
N LEU A 155 4.74 -7.07 0.79
CA LEU A 155 4.17 -5.90 1.45
C LEU A 155 5.29 -5.21 2.25
N ILE A 156 5.79 -4.09 1.72
CA ILE A 156 6.83 -3.29 2.36
C ILE A 156 6.31 -2.69 3.66
N CYS A 157 7.03 -2.97 4.75
CA CYS A 157 6.87 -2.35 6.04
C CYS A 157 7.88 -1.20 6.19
N THR A 158 7.43 0.00 6.55
CA THR A 158 8.32 1.18 6.55
C THR A 158 9.29 1.24 7.73
N SER A 159 9.07 0.41 8.75
CA SER A 159 9.97 0.24 9.89
C SER A 159 9.80 -1.16 10.48
N PRO A 160 10.75 -1.64 11.31
CA PRO A 160 10.57 -2.86 12.10
C PRO A 160 9.30 -2.81 12.96
N ALA A 161 8.98 -1.67 13.59
CA ALA A 161 7.75 -1.54 14.39
C ALA A 161 6.47 -1.74 13.55
N VAL A 162 6.48 -1.26 12.31
CA VAL A 162 5.38 -1.47 11.35
C VAL A 162 5.27 -2.93 10.92
N ARG A 163 6.40 -3.61 10.73
CA ARG A 163 6.43 -5.06 10.46
C ARG A 163 5.88 -5.85 11.64
N ASP A 164 6.33 -5.55 12.86
CA ASP A 164 5.87 -6.23 14.07
C ASP A 164 4.35 -6.05 14.27
N ALA A 165 3.81 -4.86 13.98
CA ALA A 165 2.37 -4.62 14.00
C ALA A 165 1.62 -5.41 12.90
N THR A 166 2.21 -5.55 11.71
CA THR A 166 1.65 -6.36 10.61
C THR A 166 1.62 -7.84 10.99
N ASP A 167 2.71 -8.37 11.54
CA ASP A 167 2.79 -9.74 12.06
C ASP A 167 1.75 -9.96 13.17
N LYS A 168 1.55 -8.99 14.06
CA LYS A 168 0.54 -9.09 15.13
C LYS A 168 -0.90 -9.16 14.58
N VAL A 169 -1.21 -8.46 13.47
CA VAL A 169 -2.52 -8.61 12.81
C VAL A 169 -2.70 -10.04 12.27
N ILE A 170 -1.67 -10.61 11.65
CA ILE A 170 -1.70 -12.00 11.15
C ILE A 170 -1.87 -13.00 12.31
N GLU A 171 -1.15 -12.80 13.41
CA GLU A 171 -1.26 -13.61 14.63
C GLU A 171 -2.67 -13.58 15.21
N ILE A 172 -3.25 -12.39 15.42
CA ILE A 172 -4.62 -12.23 15.96
C ILE A 172 -5.64 -12.96 15.09
N TRP A 173 -5.53 -12.85 13.76
CA TRP A 173 -6.44 -13.57 12.87
C TRP A 173 -6.22 -15.08 12.90
N ASN A 174 -4.97 -15.55 12.97
CA ASN A 174 -4.69 -16.97 13.10
C ASN A 174 -5.21 -17.55 14.42
N GLU A 175 -5.06 -16.84 15.55
CA GLU A 175 -5.67 -17.22 16.83
C GLU A 175 -7.19 -17.40 16.70
N TYR A 176 -7.86 -16.45 16.05
CA TYR A 176 -9.30 -16.57 15.78
C TYR A 176 -9.62 -17.76 14.87
N LEU A 177 -8.90 -17.96 13.76
CA LEU A 177 -9.13 -19.08 12.84
C LEU A 177 -8.90 -20.44 13.51
N GLU A 178 -7.87 -20.57 14.36
CA GLU A 178 -7.62 -21.76 15.16
C GLU A 178 -8.74 -22.03 16.16
N SER A 179 -9.28 -20.99 16.81
CA SER A 179 -10.47 -21.14 17.67
C SER A 179 -11.71 -21.65 16.92
N ARG A 180 -11.74 -21.51 15.59
CA ARG A 180 -12.78 -22.05 14.69
C ARG A 180 -12.45 -23.43 14.12
N GLY A 181 -11.34 -24.04 14.54
CA GLY A 181 -10.88 -25.36 14.08
C GLY A 181 -10.16 -25.32 12.73
N MET A 182 -9.76 -24.14 12.24
CA MET A 182 -8.94 -24.01 11.05
C MET A 182 -7.46 -24.11 11.41
N LYS A 183 -6.63 -24.53 10.45
CA LYS A 183 -5.17 -24.48 10.64
C LYS A 183 -4.69 -23.04 10.43
N SER A 184 -3.77 -22.58 11.27
CA SER A 184 -3.07 -21.32 11.04
C SER A 184 -2.34 -21.33 9.70
N ILE A 185 -2.38 -20.18 9.02
CA ILE A 185 -1.80 -19.97 7.69
C ILE A 185 -0.85 -18.79 7.79
N ARG A 186 0.39 -18.99 7.34
CA ARG A 186 1.29 -17.88 7.04
C ARG A 186 1.05 -17.45 5.60
N PRO A 187 0.68 -16.19 5.33
CA PRO A 187 0.52 -15.73 3.95
C PRO A 187 1.88 -15.87 3.24
N PRO A 188 1.92 -16.41 2.01
CA PRO A 188 3.16 -16.55 1.25
C PRO A 188 3.55 -15.19 0.67
N VAL A 189 3.82 -14.19 1.51
CA VAL A 189 4.16 -12.81 1.11
C VAL A 189 5.39 -12.38 1.90
N GLN A 190 6.34 -11.71 1.24
CA GLN A 190 7.50 -11.11 1.89
C GLN A 190 7.09 -9.84 2.65
N LEU A 191 7.62 -9.64 3.85
CA LEU A 191 7.40 -8.43 4.65
C LEU A 191 8.73 -7.65 4.85
N PRO A 192 9.37 -7.18 3.77
CA PRO A 192 10.65 -6.49 3.86
C PRO A 192 10.49 -5.16 4.59
N VAL A 193 11.53 -4.76 5.33
CA VAL A 193 11.59 -3.44 5.96
C VAL A 193 12.37 -2.50 5.05
N ILE A 194 11.66 -1.59 4.36
CA ILE A 194 12.26 -0.55 3.53
C ILE A 194 11.72 0.80 4.00
N PRO A 195 12.58 1.73 4.46
CA PRO A 195 12.12 3.01 4.99
C PRO A 195 11.58 3.93 3.90
N LEU A 196 10.89 5.00 4.32
CA LEU A 196 10.62 6.13 3.43
C LEU A 196 11.88 6.99 3.31
N GLY A 197 12.07 7.61 2.15
CA GLY A 197 13.24 8.42 1.88
C GLY A 197 13.05 9.92 2.11
N VAL A 198 14.16 10.64 2.02
CA VAL A 198 14.26 12.10 2.09
C VAL A 198 15.13 12.61 0.93
N ASN A 199 14.78 13.78 0.40
CA ASN A 199 15.65 14.51 -0.52
C ASN A 199 16.57 15.41 0.31
N LEU A 200 17.84 15.03 0.45
CA LEU A 200 18.83 15.78 1.24
C LEU A 200 19.05 17.19 0.73
N GLU A 201 19.01 17.40 -0.59
CA GLU A 201 19.35 18.68 -1.21
C GLU A 201 18.39 19.79 -0.74
N LYS A 202 17.12 19.44 -0.50
CA LYS A 202 16.09 20.34 0.05
C LYS A 202 16.44 20.91 1.44
N PHE A 203 17.31 20.25 2.18
CA PHE A 203 17.70 20.63 3.56
C PHE A 203 19.17 21.07 3.66
N SER A 204 19.83 21.31 2.52
CA SER A 204 21.23 21.75 2.47
C SER A 204 21.43 23.06 3.22
N ARG A 205 22.44 23.11 4.10
CA ARG A 205 22.80 24.31 4.87
C ARG A 205 23.73 25.23 4.07
N THR A 206 23.26 25.71 2.91
CA THR A 206 23.99 26.71 2.11
C THR A 206 24.04 28.06 2.83
N ASP A 207 24.97 28.95 2.43
CA ASP A 207 25.05 30.30 3.00
C ASP A 207 23.72 31.07 2.90
N GLU A 208 23.01 30.90 1.79
CA GLU A 208 21.67 31.48 1.58
C GLU A 208 20.64 30.90 2.56
N ALA A 209 20.61 29.57 2.74
CA ALA A 209 19.68 28.93 3.66
C ALA A 209 19.96 29.31 5.12
N LEU A 210 21.24 29.42 5.51
CA LEU A 210 21.66 29.88 6.83
C LEU A 210 21.28 31.35 7.06
N GLU A 211 21.40 32.20 6.04
CA GLU A 211 20.99 33.60 6.10
C GLU A 211 19.48 33.74 6.26
N LYS A 212 18.68 32.96 5.52
CA LYS A 212 17.22 32.91 5.71
C LYS A 212 16.84 32.50 7.14
N GLY A 213 17.56 31.54 7.73
CA GLY A 213 17.38 31.13 9.13
C GLY A 213 17.68 32.27 10.12
N ARG A 214 18.77 33.01 9.92
CA ARG A 214 19.11 34.20 10.73
C ARG A 214 18.06 35.31 10.60
N GLN A 215 17.58 35.57 9.39
CA GLN A 215 16.52 36.55 9.14
C GLN A 215 15.21 36.15 9.83
N LEU A 216 14.87 34.85 9.82
CA LEU A 216 13.72 34.35 10.57
C LEU A 216 13.89 34.57 12.08
N ARG A 217 15.06 34.25 12.66
CA ARG A 217 15.35 34.54 14.07
C ARG A 217 15.19 36.03 14.39
N GLN A 218 15.75 36.91 13.57
CA GLN A 218 15.64 38.36 13.74
C GLN A 218 14.18 38.83 13.70
N ARG A 219 13.39 38.35 12.73
CA ARG A 219 11.95 38.67 12.59
C ARG A 219 11.14 38.25 13.81
N LEU A 220 11.54 37.15 14.45
CA LEU A 220 10.89 36.61 15.66
C LEU A 220 11.47 37.16 16.96
N GLY A 221 12.47 38.05 16.89
CA GLY A 221 13.14 38.62 18.06
C GLY A 221 13.95 37.60 18.88
N ILE A 222 14.48 36.56 18.22
CA ILE A 222 15.33 35.53 18.83
C ILE A 222 16.78 36.00 18.75
N ALA A 223 17.47 36.06 19.90
CA ALA A 223 18.87 36.48 19.94
C ALA A 223 19.81 35.40 19.35
N PRO A 224 20.99 35.76 18.82
CA PRO A 224 21.94 34.78 18.27
C PRO A 224 22.34 33.66 19.23
N GLU A 225 22.41 33.96 20.53
CA GLU A 225 22.77 33.04 21.62
C GLU A 225 21.60 32.22 22.18
N ASP A 226 20.36 32.55 21.81
CA ASP A 226 19.18 31.82 22.23
C ASP A 226 19.08 30.48 21.50
N ILE A 227 18.46 29.50 22.16
CA ILE A 227 18.31 28.14 21.64
C ILE A 227 16.90 27.95 21.10
N VAL A 228 16.82 27.44 19.87
CA VAL A 228 15.57 27.23 19.15
C VAL A 228 15.28 25.74 19.02
N VAL A 229 14.16 25.31 19.59
CA VAL A 229 13.63 23.95 19.43
C VAL A 229 12.52 23.98 18.39
N LEU A 230 12.60 23.12 17.38
CA LEU A 230 11.65 23.04 16.28
C LEU A 230 10.76 21.81 16.39
N HIS A 231 9.45 22.02 16.39
CA HIS A 231 8.47 21.00 16.02
C HIS A 231 7.94 21.31 14.62
N PHE A 232 7.96 20.30 13.74
CA PHE A 232 7.47 20.42 12.37
C PHE A 232 6.46 19.31 12.08
N GLY A 233 5.23 19.68 11.69
CA GLY A 233 4.19 18.70 11.35
C GLY A 233 2.76 19.23 11.47
N ARG A 234 1.78 18.37 11.21
CA ARG A 234 0.36 18.73 11.39
C ARG A 234 -0.01 18.76 12.88
N PHE A 235 -0.72 19.80 13.29
CA PHE A 235 -1.22 19.95 14.66
C PHE A 235 -2.59 19.29 14.79
N ASP A 236 -2.58 18.00 15.13
CA ASP A 236 -3.79 17.21 15.33
C ASP A 236 -3.59 16.19 16.46
N PHE A 237 -4.28 16.40 17.58
CA PHE A 237 -4.18 15.51 18.72
C PHE A 237 -4.88 14.16 18.51
N ARG A 238 -5.80 14.07 17.55
CA ARG A 238 -6.51 12.83 17.26
C ARG A 238 -5.69 11.88 16.38
N SER A 239 -4.68 12.39 15.66
CA SER A 239 -3.92 11.57 14.70
C SER A 239 -2.41 11.76 14.69
N LYS A 240 -1.85 12.70 15.46
CA LYS A 240 -0.41 13.02 15.42
C LYS A 240 0.25 13.11 16.79
N LEU A 241 -0.14 14.09 17.60
CA LEU A 241 0.43 14.27 18.93
C LEU A 241 -0.51 15.02 19.85
N HIS A 242 -0.56 14.64 21.12
CA HIS A 242 -1.05 15.54 22.13
C HIS A 242 -0.01 16.66 22.40
N PRO A 243 -0.39 17.94 22.48
CA PRO A 243 0.59 19.03 22.63
C PRO A 243 1.17 19.17 24.05
N SER A 244 0.45 18.71 25.08
CA SER A 244 0.85 18.93 26.47
C SER A 244 2.23 18.35 26.85
N PRO A 245 2.63 17.13 26.43
CA PRO A 245 3.98 16.64 26.66
C PRO A 245 5.08 17.56 26.12
N VAL A 246 4.93 18.10 24.91
CA VAL A 246 5.88 19.07 24.34
C VAL A 246 5.95 20.32 25.20
N PHE A 247 4.81 20.94 25.49
CA PHE A 247 4.75 22.19 26.25
C PHE A 247 5.30 22.05 27.67
N ARG A 248 4.92 21.01 28.40
CA ARG A 248 5.42 20.76 29.76
C ARG A 248 6.92 20.47 29.76
N SER A 249 7.41 19.70 28.80
CA SER A 249 8.85 19.40 28.69
C SER A 249 9.67 20.64 28.38
N MET A 250 9.18 21.51 27.49
CA MET A 250 9.82 22.79 27.17
C MET A 250 9.84 23.76 28.37
N GLU A 251 8.73 23.84 29.12
CA GLU A 251 8.63 24.69 30.31
C GLU A 251 9.58 24.22 31.42
N LEU A 252 9.69 22.90 31.63
CA LEU A 252 10.65 22.32 32.57
C LEU A 252 12.10 22.50 32.10
N ALA A 253 12.37 22.31 30.80
CA ALA A 253 13.69 22.53 30.23
C ALA A 253 14.16 23.98 30.41
N ARG A 254 13.26 24.95 30.28
CA ARG A 254 13.52 26.38 30.59
C ARG A 254 13.92 26.59 32.05
N CYS A 255 13.32 25.85 32.97
CA CYS A 255 13.70 25.90 34.38
C CYS A 255 15.10 25.33 34.64
N ILE A 256 15.57 24.39 33.82
CA ILE A 256 16.91 23.76 33.94
C ILE A 256 17.98 24.59 33.20
N TYR A 257 17.68 25.10 32.01
CA TYR A 257 18.60 25.88 31.19
C TYR A 257 18.52 27.38 31.49
N ARG A 258 19.61 27.94 32.04
CA ARG A 258 19.66 29.35 32.50
C ARG A 258 20.66 30.25 31.75
N LYS A 259 21.34 29.73 30.74
CA LYS A 259 22.42 30.47 30.04
C LYS A 259 21.88 31.51 29.04
N SER A 260 20.84 31.16 28.29
CA SER A 260 20.10 32.04 27.38
C SER A 260 18.63 31.61 27.34
N ARG A 261 17.81 32.18 26.44
CA ARG A 261 16.39 31.81 26.35
C ARG A 261 16.21 30.56 25.49
N LEU A 262 15.21 29.76 25.84
CA LEU A 262 14.67 28.73 24.96
C LEU A 262 13.49 29.30 24.18
N HIS A 263 13.42 28.99 22.89
CA HIS A 263 12.30 29.29 22.02
C HIS A 263 11.75 27.98 21.42
N LEU A 264 10.43 27.89 21.28
CA LEU A 264 9.77 26.79 20.58
C LEU A 264 9.18 27.31 19.27
N LEU A 265 9.62 26.77 18.13
CA LEU A 265 8.95 26.96 16.86
C LEU A 265 7.96 25.81 16.65
N MET A 266 6.68 26.16 16.60
CA MET A 266 5.61 25.26 16.18
C MET A 266 5.30 25.57 14.70
N VAL A 267 5.90 24.80 13.79
CA VAL A 267 5.75 24.97 12.35
C VAL A 267 4.81 23.91 11.78
N GLY A 268 3.70 24.34 11.20
CA GLY A 268 2.68 23.40 10.77
C GLY A 268 1.33 24.01 10.49
N GLN A 269 0.33 23.15 10.33
CA GLN A 269 -1.05 23.57 10.10
C GLN A 269 -1.98 22.85 11.08
N PHE A 270 -2.97 23.59 11.57
CA PHE A 270 -4.08 23.02 12.34
C PHE A 270 -5.11 22.42 11.39
N SER A 271 -5.81 21.36 11.83
CA SER A 271 -6.93 20.80 11.08
C SER A 271 -8.11 21.78 10.96
N ASP A 272 -8.32 22.59 11.99
CA ASP A 272 -9.45 23.51 12.12
C ASP A 272 -9.19 24.53 13.26
N GLN A 273 -10.09 25.50 13.39
CA GLN A 273 -10.00 26.57 14.40
C GLN A 273 -10.15 26.06 15.84
N ALA A 274 -10.94 25.01 16.08
CA ALA A 274 -11.13 24.46 17.43
C ALA A 274 -9.84 23.78 17.92
N THR A 275 -9.17 23.04 17.03
CA THR A 275 -7.87 22.44 17.27
C THR A 275 -6.82 23.52 17.55
N ALA A 276 -6.81 24.62 16.78
CA ALA A 276 -5.93 25.76 17.05
C ALA A 276 -6.17 26.36 18.44
N ALA A 277 -7.44 26.58 18.82
CA ALA A 277 -7.80 27.11 20.13
C ALA A 277 -7.35 26.18 21.28
N ASN A 278 -7.51 24.87 21.11
CA ASN A 278 -7.08 23.88 22.11
C ASN A 278 -5.56 23.84 22.28
N PHE A 279 -4.80 23.85 21.19
CA PHE A 279 -3.33 23.90 21.25
C PHE A 279 -2.84 25.19 21.92
N GLN A 280 -3.41 26.34 21.57
CA GLN A 280 -3.08 27.62 22.20
C GLN A 280 -3.51 27.69 23.68
N ALA A 281 -4.64 27.10 24.03
CA ALA A 281 -5.07 26.97 25.43
C ALA A 281 -4.09 26.10 26.23
N ALA A 282 -3.66 24.96 25.68
CA ALA A 282 -2.66 24.10 26.29
C ALA A 282 -1.31 24.83 26.44
N GLN A 283 -0.88 25.61 25.44
CA GLN A 283 0.32 26.44 25.53
C GLN A 283 0.23 27.42 26.71
N ARG A 284 -0.87 28.20 26.78
CA ARG A 284 -1.08 29.18 27.87
C ARG A 284 -1.11 28.53 29.25
N LEU A 285 -1.63 27.30 29.35
CA LEU A 285 -1.76 26.59 30.61
C LEU A 285 -0.44 25.93 31.07
N TYR A 286 0.32 25.36 30.14
CA TYR A 286 1.46 24.49 30.47
C TYR A 286 2.84 25.10 30.16
N CYS A 287 2.90 26.21 29.43
CA CYS A 287 4.13 26.78 28.88
C CYS A 287 3.99 28.31 28.67
N SER A 288 3.55 29.02 29.71
CA SER A 288 3.23 30.46 29.64
C SER A 288 4.46 31.38 29.59
N ASP A 289 5.58 30.94 30.16
CA ASP A 289 6.77 31.76 30.34
C ASP A 289 7.81 31.56 29.22
N LEU A 290 7.61 30.56 28.38
CA LEU A 290 8.45 30.26 27.24
C LEU A 290 7.92 30.94 25.96
N PRO A 291 8.77 31.64 25.19
CA PRO A 291 8.38 32.14 23.87
C PRO A 291 8.08 30.98 22.89
N VAL A 292 6.79 30.84 22.55
CA VAL A 292 6.31 29.90 21.52
C VAL A 292 5.91 30.70 20.28
N HIS A 293 6.50 30.32 19.14
CA HIS A 293 6.27 30.96 17.85
C HIS A 293 5.50 30.00 16.94
N TRP A 294 4.32 30.41 16.51
CA TRP A 294 3.48 29.66 15.59
C TRP A 294 3.76 30.12 14.15
N ILE A 295 4.19 29.20 13.29
CA ILE A 295 4.46 29.46 11.87
C ILE A 295 3.52 28.57 11.05
N ASP A 296 2.70 29.19 10.20
CA ASP A 296 1.83 28.45 9.27
C ASP A 296 2.71 27.72 8.24
N GLY A 297 2.55 26.40 8.14
CA GLY A 297 3.26 25.58 7.15
C GLY A 297 2.97 25.97 5.69
N ALA A 298 1.90 26.73 5.41
CA ALA A 298 1.65 27.31 4.09
C ALA A 298 2.55 28.53 3.77
N ASP A 299 3.19 29.15 4.75
CA ASP A 299 4.28 30.12 4.53
C ASP A 299 5.56 29.32 4.20
N ILE A 300 5.64 28.85 2.95
CA ILE A 300 6.74 27.99 2.47
C ILE A 300 8.13 28.61 2.78
N PRO A 301 8.40 29.91 2.50
CA PRO A 301 9.67 30.52 2.86
C PRO A 301 9.99 30.45 4.36
N ALA A 302 9.03 30.75 5.25
CA ALA A 302 9.26 30.68 6.69
C ALA A 302 9.41 29.25 7.20
N ALA A 303 8.60 28.33 6.69
CA ALA A 303 8.67 26.91 7.01
C ALA A 303 10.05 26.33 6.61
N GLN A 304 10.55 26.66 5.42
CA GLN A 304 11.89 26.26 4.96
C GLN A 304 12.99 26.88 5.83
N ALA A 305 12.90 28.18 6.12
CA ALA A 305 13.88 28.87 6.96
C ALA A 305 13.92 28.33 8.41
N SER A 306 12.84 27.70 8.89
CA SER A 306 12.78 27.14 10.24
C SER A 306 13.82 26.03 10.48
N TRP A 307 14.14 25.23 9.46
CA TRP A 307 15.12 24.15 9.55
C TRP A 307 16.54 24.64 9.84
N THR A 308 16.93 25.78 9.27
CA THR A 308 18.24 26.40 9.52
C THR A 308 18.22 27.37 10.69
N ALA A 309 17.05 27.87 11.08
CA ALA A 309 16.85 28.67 12.29
C ALA A 309 16.85 27.84 13.58
N ALA A 310 16.58 26.54 13.52
CA ALA A 310 16.53 25.65 14.67
C ALA A 310 17.92 25.13 15.11
N ASP A 311 18.03 24.75 16.39
CA ASP A 311 19.19 24.09 16.98
C ASP A 311 18.90 22.64 17.42
N ILE A 312 17.64 22.34 17.72
CA ILE A 312 17.14 21.03 18.20
C ILE A 312 15.82 20.76 17.50
N PHE A 313 15.55 19.51 17.11
CA PHE A 313 14.24 19.08 16.64
C PHE A 313 13.49 18.30 17.73
N ILE A 314 12.18 18.49 17.85
CA ILE A 314 11.32 17.75 18.78
C ILE A 314 10.08 17.17 18.09
N SER A 315 9.85 15.87 18.29
CA SER A 315 8.60 15.21 17.88
C SER A 315 8.19 14.14 18.88
N LEU A 316 7.14 14.42 19.65
CA LEU A 316 6.66 13.56 20.73
C LEU A 316 5.33 12.90 20.32
N SER A 317 5.34 12.09 19.26
CA SER A 317 4.14 11.35 18.86
C SER A 317 3.79 10.29 19.89
N ASP A 318 2.51 10.22 20.24
CA ASP A 318 1.90 9.26 21.17
C ASP A 318 0.77 8.46 20.49
N ASN A 319 0.61 8.64 19.17
CA ASN A 319 -0.55 8.18 18.44
C ASN A 319 -0.18 7.03 17.49
N VAL A 320 -0.96 5.94 17.54
CA VAL A 320 -0.76 4.73 16.72
C VAL A 320 -0.98 4.96 15.22
N GLN A 321 -1.47 6.13 14.83
CA GLN A 321 -1.59 6.54 13.44
C GLN A 321 -0.26 7.01 12.83
N GLU A 322 0.69 7.47 13.65
CA GLU A 322 2.07 7.65 13.20
C GLU A 322 2.72 6.28 13.03
N SER A 323 3.60 6.14 12.04
CA SER A 323 4.12 4.82 11.64
C SER A 323 5.59 4.87 11.28
N PHE A 324 6.01 5.80 10.41
CA PHE A 324 7.42 5.94 10.04
C PHE A 324 8.08 7.17 10.67
N GLY A 325 7.42 8.33 10.62
CA GLY A 325 8.06 9.59 10.98
C GLY A 325 8.98 10.16 9.93
N MET A 326 8.43 10.75 8.87
CA MET A 326 9.23 11.47 7.88
C MET A 326 9.94 12.70 8.48
N THR A 327 9.27 13.44 9.37
CA THR A 327 9.80 14.70 9.92
C THR A 327 11.06 14.51 10.78
N PRO A 328 11.23 13.44 11.59
CA PRO A 328 12.53 13.09 12.15
C PRO A 328 13.64 12.92 11.10
N VAL A 329 13.36 12.27 9.97
CA VAL A 329 14.35 12.06 8.90
C VAL A 329 14.67 13.39 8.18
N GLU A 330 13.69 14.27 8.00
CA GLU A 330 13.91 15.63 7.50
C GLU A 330 14.78 16.46 8.46
N ALA A 331 14.55 16.33 9.77
CA ALA A 331 15.39 16.96 10.79
C ALA A 331 16.84 16.46 10.74
N MET A 332 17.02 15.16 10.51
CA MET A 332 18.35 14.57 10.29
C MET A 332 18.99 15.15 9.02
N ALA A 333 18.25 15.27 7.92
CA ALA A 333 18.73 15.91 6.69
C ALA A 333 19.14 17.37 6.92
N ALA A 334 18.41 18.10 7.77
CA ALA A 334 18.71 19.48 8.20
C ALA A 334 19.84 19.59 9.24
N GLN A 335 20.48 18.48 9.61
CA GLN A 335 21.56 18.38 10.59
C GLN A 335 21.14 18.76 12.02
N LEU A 336 19.90 18.45 12.42
CA LEU A 336 19.39 18.73 13.76
C LEU A 336 19.41 17.48 14.63
N PRO A 337 19.92 17.54 15.87
CA PRO A 337 19.71 16.47 16.84
C PRO A 337 18.21 16.39 17.20
N GLY A 338 17.65 15.18 17.14
CA GLY A 338 16.24 14.94 17.44
C GLY A 338 16.00 14.58 18.90
N VAL A 339 14.96 15.14 19.52
CA VAL A 339 14.35 14.66 20.76
C VAL A 339 12.99 14.09 20.40
N VAL A 340 12.90 12.76 20.31
CA VAL A 340 11.72 12.08 19.78
C VAL A 340 11.15 11.09 20.78
N SER A 341 9.87 10.73 20.68
CA SER A 341 9.33 9.62 21.47
C SER A 341 9.99 8.29 21.08
N ASP A 342 10.21 7.42 22.07
CA ASP A 342 10.61 6.02 21.86
C ASP A 342 9.39 5.19 21.44
N TRP A 343 8.87 5.52 20.25
CA TRP A 343 7.58 5.10 19.72
C TRP A 343 7.71 4.79 18.22
N ASP A 344 6.79 4.00 17.66
CA ASP A 344 6.66 3.73 16.22
C ASP A 344 7.98 3.55 15.40
N GLY A 345 8.03 4.10 14.18
CA GLY A 345 9.21 4.19 13.33
C GLY A 345 10.31 5.12 13.87
N TYR A 346 10.02 6.00 14.83
CA TYR A 346 11.03 6.86 15.46
C TYR A 346 12.14 6.04 16.12
N LYS A 347 11.81 4.83 16.60
CA LYS A 347 12.78 3.82 17.10
C LYS A 347 13.86 3.45 16.09
N SER A 348 13.56 3.60 14.80
CA SER A 348 14.48 3.23 13.71
C SER A 348 15.17 4.45 13.12
N THR A 349 14.52 5.61 13.11
CA THR A 349 15.09 6.84 12.53
C THR A 349 16.16 7.45 13.43
N VAL A 350 15.86 7.62 14.73
CA VAL A 350 16.77 8.25 15.70
C VAL A 350 17.51 7.19 16.53
N ILE A 351 18.84 7.20 16.45
CA ILE A 351 19.71 6.36 17.28
C ILE A 351 19.98 7.09 18.60
N ASP A 352 19.44 6.53 19.69
CA ASP A 352 19.52 7.15 21.02
C ASP A 352 20.97 7.35 21.47
N GLY A 353 21.30 8.56 21.90
CA GLY A 353 22.64 8.97 22.32
C GLY A 353 23.61 9.31 21.19
N ASP A 354 23.27 9.03 19.92
CA ASP A 354 24.16 9.24 18.77
C ASP A 354 23.62 10.30 17.80
N THR A 355 22.40 10.14 17.29
CA THR A 355 21.77 11.12 16.38
C THR A 355 20.75 12.02 17.10
N GLY A 356 20.52 11.78 18.38
CA GLY A 356 19.48 12.42 19.18
C GLY A 356 19.15 11.62 20.43
N PHE A 357 18.00 11.89 21.04
CA PHE A 357 17.48 11.19 22.20
C PHE A 357 16.07 10.64 21.94
N ARG A 358 15.87 9.37 22.29
CA ARG A 358 14.55 8.74 22.33
C ARG A 358 14.01 8.83 23.76
N ILE A 359 12.84 9.43 23.92
CA ILE A 359 12.20 9.64 25.21
C ILE A 359 11.34 8.44 25.55
N PRO A 360 11.52 7.81 26.73
CA PRO A 360 10.73 6.65 27.14
C PRO A 360 9.23 6.89 27.02
N THR A 361 8.52 5.87 26.54
CA THR A 361 7.05 5.87 26.43
C THR A 361 6.45 4.74 27.25
N LEU A 362 5.21 4.93 27.71
CA LEU A 362 4.45 3.94 28.46
C LEU A 362 3.02 3.89 27.90
N MET A 363 2.57 2.71 27.47
CA MET A 363 1.21 2.51 26.97
C MET A 363 0.44 1.54 27.87
N ALA A 364 -0.88 1.70 27.96
CA ALA A 364 -1.74 0.71 28.58
C ALA A 364 -1.54 -0.71 27.99
N PRO A 365 -1.66 -1.77 28.81
CA PRO A 365 -1.34 -3.14 28.37
C PRO A 365 -2.39 -3.71 27.40
N PRO A 366 -2.05 -4.78 26.64
CA PRO A 366 -3.03 -5.53 25.85
C PRO A 366 -4.26 -5.93 26.67
N GLY A 367 -5.44 -5.84 26.07
CA GLY A 367 -6.73 -6.06 26.74
C GLY A 367 -7.39 -4.78 27.27
N ALA A 368 -6.62 -3.73 27.57
CA ALA A 368 -7.16 -2.46 28.10
C ALA A 368 -7.94 -1.62 27.06
N GLY A 369 -7.97 -2.04 25.79
CA GLY A 369 -8.67 -1.34 24.71
C GLY A 369 -9.76 -2.17 24.02
N ILE A 370 -10.19 -3.30 24.62
CA ILE A 370 -11.21 -4.18 24.02
C ILE A 370 -12.55 -3.44 23.87
N ASP A 371 -12.98 -2.73 24.90
CA ASP A 371 -14.20 -1.92 24.88
C ASP A 371 -14.15 -0.82 23.82
N LEU A 372 -12.97 -0.20 23.62
CA LEU A 372 -12.73 0.78 22.56
C LEU A 372 -12.84 0.15 21.17
N ALA A 373 -12.24 -1.04 20.98
CA ALA A 373 -12.32 -1.78 19.72
C ALA A 373 -13.77 -2.20 19.41
N ASP A 374 -14.51 -2.70 20.40
CA ASP A 374 -15.92 -3.09 20.27
C ASP A 374 -16.83 -1.89 19.99
N ALA A 375 -16.54 -0.74 20.60
CA ALA A 375 -17.25 0.51 20.32
C ALA A 375 -17.00 0.97 18.88
N HIS A 376 -15.74 0.92 18.41
CA HIS A 376 -15.39 1.28 17.05
C HIS A 376 -16.04 0.33 16.02
N ALA A 377 -15.97 -0.99 16.25
CA ALA A 377 -16.54 -2.01 15.37
C ALA A 377 -18.07 -1.88 15.21
N ARG A 378 -18.78 -1.41 16.25
CA ARG A 378 -20.23 -1.13 16.20
C ARG A 378 -20.56 0.27 15.66
N GLY A 379 -19.55 1.06 15.28
CA GLY A 379 -19.73 2.43 14.79
C GLY A 379 -20.11 3.45 15.88
N ALA A 380 -19.95 3.11 17.16
CA ALA A 380 -20.25 4.03 18.28
C ALA A 380 -19.21 5.15 18.40
N ILE A 381 -17.97 4.89 17.95
CA ILE A 381 -16.91 5.89 17.82
C ILE A 381 -16.25 5.76 16.44
N ASP A 382 -15.87 6.91 15.85
CA ASP A 382 -15.15 6.93 14.59
C ASP A 382 -13.67 6.48 14.76
N HIS A 383 -12.98 6.25 13.64
CA HIS A 383 -11.57 5.84 13.63
C HIS A 383 -10.67 6.80 14.42
N TYR A 384 -10.85 8.11 14.23
CA TYR A 384 -10.00 9.12 14.84
C TYR A 384 -10.23 9.24 16.36
N ALA A 385 -11.44 9.01 16.84
CA ALA A 385 -11.74 8.90 18.27
C ALA A 385 -11.12 7.64 18.86
N PHE A 386 -11.21 6.51 18.15
CA PHE A 386 -10.61 5.24 18.57
C PHE A 386 -9.09 5.36 18.82
N ILE A 387 -8.33 5.84 17.83
CA ILE A 387 -6.88 6.03 17.99
C ILE A 387 -6.51 7.16 18.97
N ALA A 388 -7.36 8.19 19.11
CA ALA A 388 -7.15 9.26 20.09
C ALA A 388 -7.29 8.76 21.53
N HIS A 389 -8.26 7.87 21.81
CA HIS A 389 -8.41 7.25 23.12
C HIS A 389 -7.18 6.41 23.50
N VAL A 390 -6.58 5.71 22.54
CA VAL A 390 -5.31 5.00 22.74
C VAL A 390 -4.18 6.00 23.05
N SER A 391 -4.07 7.09 22.29
CA SER A 391 -3.09 8.16 22.54
C SER A 391 -3.22 8.78 23.94
N GLN A 392 -4.45 8.97 24.46
CA GLN A 392 -4.66 9.44 25.84
C GLN A 392 -4.19 8.44 26.92
N SER A 393 -3.96 7.19 26.53
CA SER A 393 -3.43 6.12 27.38
C SER A 393 -1.98 5.74 27.00
N THR A 394 -1.30 6.63 26.26
CA THR A 394 0.11 6.55 25.90
C THR A 394 0.83 7.75 26.49
N ALA A 395 1.69 7.52 27.47
CA ALA A 395 2.49 8.55 28.14
C ALA A 395 3.89 8.63 27.55
N ILE A 396 4.48 9.82 27.65
CA ILE A 396 5.87 10.14 27.33
C ILE A 396 6.50 10.69 28.61
N ASP A 397 7.72 10.27 28.95
CA ASP A 397 8.41 10.74 30.13
C ASP A 397 8.84 12.22 29.97
N ILE A 398 8.05 13.11 30.57
CA ILE A 398 8.21 14.56 30.49
C ILE A 398 9.51 15.03 31.17
N ASP A 399 9.88 14.44 32.30
CA ASP A 399 11.06 14.86 33.07
C ASP A 399 12.34 14.48 32.32
N VAL A 400 12.39 13.27 31.75
CA VAL A 400 13.48 12.85 30.87
C VAL A 400 13.54 13.73 29.63
N CYS A 401 12.40 14.03 28.99
CA CYS A 401 12.36 14.92 27.82
C CYS A 401 12.95 16.30 28.15
N ALA A 402 12.49 16.93 29.22
CA ALA A 402 12.98 18.22 29.68
C ALA A 402 14.49 18.22 29.95
N ALA A 403 14.99 17.17 30.62
CA ALA A 403 16.41 17.02 30.88
C ALA A 403 17.24 16.87 29.59
N ARG A 404 16.75 16.11 28.60
CA ARG A 404 17.44 15.95 27.30
C ARG A 404 17.46 17.24 26.48
N ILE A 405 16.36 17.99 26.45
CA ILE A 405 16.31 19.31 25.80
C ILE A 405 17.31 20.26 26.46
N ALA A 406 17.31 20.33 27.80
CA ALA A 406 18.21 21.20 28.54
C ALA A 406 19.68 20.79 28.35
N HIS A 407 19.98 19.48 28.32
CA HIS A 407 21.34 18.98 28.05
C HIS A 407 21.82 19.40 26.67
N LEU A 408 21.00 19.21 25.64
CA LEU A 408 21.31 19.69 24.29
C LEU A 408 21.47 21.21 24.29
N ALA A 409 20.63 21.99 24.96
CA ALA A 409 20.75 23.46 25.02
C ALA A 409 22.07 23.93 25.67
N GLN A 410 22.55 23.21 26.70
CA GLN A 410 23.79 23.53 27.40
C GLN A 410 25.06 23.19 26.60
N ASP A 411 25.02 22.11 25.82
CA ASP A 411 26.19 21.56 25.13
C ASP A 411 26.11 21.75 23.60
N GLY A 412 26.74 22.82 23.12
CA GLY A 412 26.79 23.12 21.68
C GLY A 412 27.64 22.15 20.85
N ASP A 413 28.64 21.51 21.47
CA ASP A 413 29.49 20.54 20.77
C ASP A 413 28.75 19.21 20.62
N LEU A 414 27.99 18.79 21.64
CA LEU A 414 27.08 17.65 21.53
C LEU A 414 26.03 17.87 20.44
N ARG A 415 25.37 19.04 20.39
CA ARG A 415 24.41 19.35 19.31
C ARG A 415 25.04 19.19 17.94
N ARG A 416 26.24 19.73 17.74
CA ARG A 416 26.97 19.64 16.47
C ARG A 416 27.31 18.19 16.11
N ARG A 417 27.86 17.42 17.06
CA ARG A 417 28.21 16.01 16.83
C ARG A 417 26.98 15.16 16.49
N MET A 418 25.89 15.32 17.24
CA MET A 418 24.65 14.57 16.99
C MET A 418 23.98 14.99 15.68
N GLY A 419 23.97 16.28 15.36
CA GLY A 419 23.46 16.78 14.08
C GLY A 419 24.23 16.24 12.87
N GLU A 420 25.56 16.14 12.97
CA GLU A 420 26.40 15.54 11.92
C GLU A 420 26.15 14.02 11.79
N ALA A 421 26.09 13.30 12.92
CA ALA A 421 25.76 11.88 12.92
C ALA A 421 24.37 11.62 12.32
N ALA A 422 23.39 12.46 12.67
CA ALA A 422 22.05 12.44 12.10
C ALA A 422 22.08 12.63 10.58
N HIS A 423 22.80 13.65 10.10
CA HIS A 423 22.93 13.92 8.67
C HIS A 423 23.61 12.78 7.90
N GLN A 424 24.69 12.23 8.44
CA GLN A 424 25.38 11.09 7.84
C GLN A 424 24.47 9.86 7.75
N ARG A 425 23.64 9.62 8.77
CA ARG A 425 22.63 8.54 8.74
C ARG A 425 21.52 8.82 7.73
N ALA A 426 21.02 10.06 7.64
CA ALA A 426 20.07 10.44 6.60
C ALA A 426 20.63 10.13 5.22
N ARG A 427 21.91 10.45 4.98
CA ARG A 427 22.59 10.20 3.72
C ARG A 427 22.81 8.72 3.40
N SER A 428 23.16 7.90 4.39
CA SER A 428 23.52 6.50 4.15
C SER A 428 22.33 5.53 4.18
N VAL A 429 21.19 5.93 4.77
CA VAL A 429 20.03 5.04 4.96
C VAL A 429 18.77 5.59 4.31
N TYR A 430 18.54 6.90 4.41
CA TYR A 430 17.25 7.50 4.07
C TYR A 430 17.27 8.37 2.81
N ASP A 431 18.44 8.64 2.22
CA ASP A 431 18.50 9.32 0.94
C ASP A 431 17.73 8.51 -0.10
N TRP A 432 16.84 9.16 -0.83
CA TRP A 432 16.01 8.52 -1.83
C TRP A 432 16.79 7.66 -2.83
N ARG A 433 18.05 8.00 -3.15
CA ARG A 433 18.95 7.17 -3.97
C ARG A 433 19.16 5.78 -3.37
N ILE A 434 19.44 5.73 -2.06
CA ILE A 434 19.67 4.48 -1.33
C ILE A 434 18.36 3.70 -1.18
N VAL A 435 17.27 4.41 -0.88
CA VAL A 435 15.95 3.78 -0.73
C VAL A 435 15.53 3.14 -2.05
N ILE A 436 15.61 3.84 -3.19
CA ILE A 436 15.24 3.28 -4.50
C ILE A 436 16.13 2.08 -4.88
N GLN A 437 17.40 2.06 -4.50
CA GLN A 437 18.23 0.88 -4.66
C GLN A 437 17.64 -0.33 -3.90
N SER A 438 17.16 -0.13 -2.67
CA SER A 438 16.52 -1.19 -1.88
C SER A 438 15.23 -1.71 -2.54
N TYR A 439 14.45 -0.85 -3.19
CA TYR A 439 13.27 -1.28 -3.97
C TYR A 439 13.66 -2.14 -5.17
N ARG A 440 14.70 -1.75 -5.90
CA ARG A 440 15.21 -2.50 -7.06
C ARG A 440 15.74 -3.87 -6.65
N GLU A 441 16.51 -3.92 -5.56
CA GLU A 441 17.01 -5.17 -4.97
C GLU A 441 15.85 -6.09 -4.58
N LEU A 442 14.82 -5.56 -3.91
CA LEU A 442 13.61 -6.32 -3.60
C LEU A 442 12.95 -6.87 -4.87
N TRP A 443 12.72 -6.05 -5.90
CA TRP A 443 12.07 -6.53 -7.13
C TRP A 443 12.87 -7.62 -7.83
N ARG A 444 14.21 -7.53 -7.81
CA ARG A 444 15.09 -8.59 -8.31
C ARG A 444 14.93 -9.88 -7.50
N GLU A 445 14.97 -9.81 -6.17
CA GLU A 445 14.74 -10.96 -5.29
C GLU A 445 13.37 -11.61 -5.55
N LEU A 446 12.32 -10.80 -5.70
CA LEU A 446 10.99 -11.31 -6.05
C LEU A 446 10.98 -11.98 -7.43
N SER A 447 11.71 -11.44 -8.41
CA SER A 447 11.87 -12.07 -9.72
C SER A 447 12.57 -13.43 -9.64
N GLU A 448 13.63 -13.53 -8.82
CA GLU A 448 14.36 -14.79 -8.57
C GLU A 448 13.48 -15.83 -7.88
N LEU A 449 12.71 -15.42 -6.86
CA LEU A 449 11.73 -16.28 -6.19
C LEU A 449 10.65 -16.74 -7.17
N ARG A 450 10.15 -15.84 -8.03
CA ARG A 450 9.15 -16.17 -9.05
C ARG A 450 9.67 -17.20 -10.04
N ALA A 451 10.96 -17.16 -10.38
CA ALA A 451 11.57 -18.12 -11.29
C ALA A 451 11.71 -19.52 -10.66
N HIS A 452 12.09 -19.61 -9.38
CA HIS A 452 12.53 -20.88 -8.77
C HIS A 452 11.56 -21.51 -7.77
N VAL A 453 10.73 -20.72 -7.10
CA VAL A 453 9.81 -21.24 -6.08
C VAL A 453 8.58 -21.84 -6.76
N PRO A 454 8.14 -23.07 -6.36
CA PRO A 454 6.88 -23.63 -6.82
C PRO A 454 5.71 -22.72 -6.46
N ALA A 455 4.84 -22.51 -7.44
CA ALA A 455 3.63 -21.75 -7.24
C ALA A 455 2.64 -22.49 -6.33
N LEU A 456 2.06 -21.77 -5.37
CA LEU A 456 1.03 -22.29 -4.48
C LEU A 456 -0.34 -22.17 -5.16
N SER A 457 -1.10 -23.26 -5.18
CA SER A 457 -2.49 -23.25 -5.68
C SER A 457 -2.66 -22.69 -7.09
N GLU A 458 -1.76 -23.05 -8.03
CA GLU A 458 -1.91 -22.71 -9.45
C GLU A 458 -3.27 -23.14 -9.98
N ARG A 459 -3.92 -22.24 -10.69
CA ARG A 459 -5.25 -22.49 -11.22
C ARG A 459 -5.23 -23.50 -12.36
N ARG A 460 -6.02 -24.58 -12.22
CA ARG A 460 -6.35 -25.47 -13.35
C ARG A 460 -7.48 -24.87 -14.17
N ARG A 461 -7.16 -24.11 -15.22
CA ARG A 461 -8.12 -23.28 -16.00
C ARG A 461 -9.31 -24.06 -16.58
N ASP A 462 -9.13 -25.35 -16.85
CA ASP A 462 -10.14 -26.26 -17.37
C ASP A 462 -11.13 -26.75 -16.30
N GLN A 463 -10.67 -26.87 -15.04
CA GLN A 463 -11.39 -27.50 -13.92
C GLN A 463 -11.84 -26.53 -12.83
N GLU A 464 -11.23 -25.36 -12.74
CA GLU A 464 -11.40 -24.41 -11.63
C GLU A 464 -11.82 -23.04 -12.14
N THR A 465 -12.78 -22.44 -11.43
CA THR A 465 -13.12 -21.03 -11.61
C THR A 465 -11.94 -20.16 -11.18
N VAL A 466 -11.91 -18.91 -11.61
CA VAL A 466 -10.80 -18.02 -11.24
C VAL A 466 -10.80 -17.79 -9.74
N HIS A 467 -11.99 -17.62 -9.18
CA HIS A 467 -12.23 -17.17 -7.83
C HIS A 467 -13.42 -17.93 -7.24
N PRO A 468 -13.34 -18.36 -5.96
CA PRO A 468 -14.39 -19.14 -5.31
C PRO A 468 -15.79 -18.50 -5.34
N ASP A 469 -15.88 -17.17 -5.18
CA ASP A 469 -17.15 -16.42 -5.24
C ASP A 469 -17.86 -16.44 -6.60
N TYR A 470 -17.21 -16.93 -7.65
CA TYR A 470 -17.81 -17.11 -8.97
C TYR A 470 -17.77 -18.59 -9.35
N PRO A 471 -18.50 -19.47 -8.63
CA PRO A 471 -18.44 -20.90 -8.86
C PRO A 471 -19.06 -21.27 -10.22
N ASP A 472 -18.69 -22.44 -10.74
CA ASP A 472 -19.43 -23.05 -11.83
C ASP A 472 -20.84 -23.40 -11.33
N LEU A 473 -21.86 -22.75 -11.90
CA LEU A 473 -23.25 -22.97 -11.48
C LEU A 473 -23.73 -24.39 -11.78
N PHE A 474 -23.17 -25.08 -12.78
CA PHE A 474 -23.48 -26.49 -13.03
C PHE A 474 -22.96 -27.37 -11.90
N ARG A 475 -21.81 -27.03 -11.31
CA ARG A 475 -21.27 -27.69 -10.12
C ARG A 475 -22.04 -27.32 -8.86
N MET A 476 -22.32 -26.03 -8.65
CA MET A 476 -23.03 -25.52 -7.46
C MET A 476 -24.43 -26.13 -7.34
N PHE A 477 -25.14 -26.26 -8.46
CA PHE A 477 -26.49 -26.82 -8.53
C PHE A 477 -26.52 -28.26 -9.07
N GLY A 478 -25.39 -28.98 -9.01
CA GLY A 478 -25.26 -30.33 -9.58
C GLY A 478 -26.20 -31.37 -8.95
N ALA A 479 -26.74 -31.11 -7.77
CA ALA A 479 -27.72 -31.98 -7.10
C ALA A 479 -29.18 -31.67 -7.48
N TYR A 480 -29.45 -30.64 -8.29
CA TYR A 480 -30.82 -30.26 -8.69
C TYR A 480 -31.41 -31.11 -9.82
N PRO A 481 -30.67 -31.44 -10.90
CA PRO A 481 -31.26 -32.25 -11.97
C PRO A 481 -31.33 -33.72 -11.57
N THR A 482 -32.33 -34.44 -12.10
CA THR A 482 -32.46 -35.91 -11.94
C THR A 482 -31.24 -36.66 -12.47
N ALA A 483 -30.62 -36.16 -13.53
CA ALA A 483 -29.42 -36.73 -14.15
C ALA A 483 -28.52 -35.62 -14.71
N THR A 484 -27.22 -35.88 -14.78
CA THR A 484 -26.23 -35.01 -15.43
C THR A 484 -25.71 -35.70 -16.69
N LEU A 485 -25.55 -34.94 -17.77
CA LEU A 485 -25.06 -35.47 -19.05
C LEU A 485 -23.67 -36.10 -18.89
N THR A 486 -23.50 -37.33 -19.36
CA THR A 486 -22.21 -38.05 -19.40
C THR A 486 -21.82 -38.40 -20.83
N ASP A 487 -20.54 -38.72 -21.04
CA ASP A 487 -20.00 -39.01 -22.38
C ASP A 487 -20.63 -40.26 -23.04
N ASP A 488 -21.14 -41.19 -22.23
CA ASP A 488 -21.78 -42.44 -22.64
C ASP A 488 -23.29 -42.33 -22.86
N MET A 489 -23.94 -41.25 -22.41
CA MET A 489 -25.37 -41.06 -22.63
C MET A 489 -25.70 -41.03 -24.12
N LEU A 490 -26.68 -41.84 -24.51
CA LEU A 490 -27.19 -41.88 -25.88
C LEU A 490 -28.07 -40.66 -26.16
N VAL A 491 -27.72 -39.96 -27.23
CA VAL A 491 -28.50 -38.86 -27.79
C VAL A 491 -29.16 -39.37 -29.06
N GLU A 492 -30.45 -39.12 -29.16
CA GLU A 492 -31.29 -39.57 -30.27
C GLU A 492 -31.99 -38.39 -30.92
N TRP A 493 -32.36 -38.59 -32.18
CA TRP A 493 -33.30 -37.72 -32.87
C TRP A 493 -34.67 -37.76 -32.18
N ALA A 494 -35.29 -36.60 -31.90
CA ALA A 494 -36.53 -36.58 -31.13
C ALA A 494 -37.73 -37.18 -31.90
N ASP A 495 -38.05 -36.62 -33.07
CA ASP A 495 -39.11 -37.05 -33.99
C ASP A 495 -39.02 -36.31 -35.35
N ALA A 496 -39.99 -36.53 -36.25
CA ALA A 496 -40.03 -35.93 -37.60
C ALA A 496 -40.02 -34.38 -37.61
N ASP A 497 -40.38 -33.72 -36.51
CA ASP A 497 -40.46 -32.26 -36.40
C ASP A 497 -39.21 -31.62 -35.80
N ALA A 498 -38.15 -32.38 -35.48
CA ALA A 498 -36.94 -31.84 -34.84
C ALA A 498 -36.28 -30.69 -35.62
N PHE A 499 -36.24 -30.72 -36.97
CA PHE A 499 -35.78 -29.57 -37.78
C PHE A 499 -36.74 -28.37 -37.70
N THR A 500 -38.04 -28.62 -37.54
CA THR A 500 -39.04 -27.56 -37.32
C THR A 500 -38.89 -26.96 -35.92
N ALA A 501 -38.67 -27.76 -34.89
CA ALA A 501 -38.36 -27.31 -33.53
C ALA A 501 -37.06 -26.49 -33.49
N LEU A 502 -36.02 -26.94 -34.18
CA LEU A 502 -34.76 -26.22 -34.31
C LEU A 502 -34.97 -24.85 -34.98
N ARG A 503 -35.72 -24.81 -36.09
CA ARG A 503 -36.09 -23.55 -36.78
C ARG A 503 -36.87 -22.61 -35.88
N ARG A 504 -37.89 -23.10 -35.16
CA ARG A 504 -38.69 -22.29 -34.21
C ARG A 504 -37.82 -21.69 -33.11
N SER A 505 -36.89 -22.46 -32.55
CA SER A 505 -35.96 -21.98 -31.51
C SER A 505 -35.02 -20.86 -31.99
N ARG A 506 -34.91 -20.65 -33.32
CA ARG A 506 -34.18 -19.56 -33.98
C ARG A 506 -35.06 -18.37 -34.37
N MET A 507 -36.36 -18.41 -34.08
CA MET A 507 -37.28 -17.30 -34.38
C MET A 507 -37.62 -16.47 -33.14
N ILE A 508 -37.51 -17.06 -31.95
CA ILE A 508 -37.87 -16.41 -30.70
C ILE A 508 -36.60 -15.84 -30.03
N PRO A 509 -36.52 -14.53 -29.74
CA PRO A 509 -35.34 -13.93 -29.12
C PRO A 509 -34.97 -14.54 -27.76
N MET A 510 -35.96 -14.91 -26.95
CA MET A 510 -35.75 -15.57 -25.65
C MET A 510 -35.00 -16.91 -25.80
N ASP A 511 -35.34 -17.70 -26.81
CA ASP A 511 -34.70 -19.01 -27.04
C ASP A 511 -33.26 -18.84 -27.55
N GLN A 512 -32.96 -17.72 -28.18
CA GLN A 512 -31.65 -17.37 -28.72
C GLN A 512 -30.70 -16.73 -27.70
N TYR A 513 -31.19 -16.41 -26.51
CA TYR A 513 -30.41 -15.72 -25.48
C TYR A 513 -29.07 -16.40 -25.17
N SER A 514 -29.04 -17.74 -25.18
CA SER A 514 -27.85 -18.52 -24.86
C SER A 514 -26.91 -18.76 -26.05
N LEU A 515 -27.24 -18.35 -27.28
CA LEU A 515 -26.43 -18.69 -28.47
C LEU A 515 -24.94 -18.35 -28.35
N PRO A 516 -24.51 -17.21 -27.75
CA PRO A 516 -23.08 -16.89 -27.63
C PRO A 516 -22.26 -17.93 -26.86
N VAL A 517 -22.90 -18.78 -26.03
CA VAL A 517 -22.26 -19.82 -25.21
C VAL A 517 -22.54 -21.25 -25.69
N MET A 518 -23.19 -21.40 -26.84
CA MET A 518 -23.50 -22.69 -27.49
C MET A 518 -22.55 -22.95 -28.66
N LEU A 519 -22.64 -24.13 -29.28
CA LEU A 519 -22.13 -24.35 -30.64
C LEU A 519 -22.80 -23.40 -31.63
N ASP A 520 -22.07 -23.00 -32.67
CA ASP A 520 -22.65 -22.19 -33.75
C ASP A 520 -23.72 -22.97 -34.54
N HIS A 521 -24.45 -22.27 -35.42
CA HIS A 521 -25.52 -22.88 -36.19
C HIS A 521 -25.04 -23.99 -37.12
N GLY A 522 -23.88 -23.86 -37.75
CA GLY A 522 -23.36 -24.88 -38.67
C GLY A 522 -22.99 -26.17 -37.94
N ALA A 523 -22.27 -26.06 -36.82
CA ALA A 523 -21.95 -27.19 -35.95
C ALA A 523 -23.21 -27.84 -35.36
N THR A 524 -24.19 -27.01 -34.96
CA THR A 524 -25.49 -27.49 -34.47
C THR A 524 -26.25 -28.25 -35.56
N ASP A 525 -26.32 -27.72 -36.79
CA ASP A 525 -27.03 -28.34 -37.92
C ASP A 525 -26.34 -29.65 -38.34
N GLY A 526 -25.01 -29.68 -38.34
CA GLY A 526 -24.23 -30.89 -38.63
C GLY A 526 -24.42 -31.99 -37.59
N LEU A 527 -24.45 -31.64 -36.30
CA LEU A 527 -24.74 -32.57 -35.21
C LEU A 527 -26.16 -33.13 -35.30
N VAL A 528 -27.12 -32.28 -35.59
CA VAL A 528 -28.54 -32.63 -35.78
C VAL A 528 -28.67 -33.60 -36.97
N ALA A 529 -28.10 -33.28 -38.13
CA ALA A 529 -28.08 -34.17 -39.30
C ALA A 529 -27.34 -35.50 -39.07
N LEU A 530 -26.32 -35.53 -38.19
CA LEU A 530 -25.66 -36.77 -37.79
C LEU A 530 -26.64 -37.70 -37.05
N LEU A 531 -27.43 -37.15 -36.13
CA LEU A 531 -28.37 -37.91 -35.30
C LEU A 531 -29.59 -38.42 -36.08
N GLU A 532 -29.94 -37.81 -37.20
CA GLU A 532 -30.91 -38.35 -38.17
C GLU A 532 -30.47 -39.74 -38.70
N ARG A 533 -29.16 -40.02 -38.73
CA ARG A 533 -28.59 -41.32 -39.17
C ARG A 533 -28.56 -42.37 -38.05
N GLY A 534 -29.07 -42.04 -36.88
CA GLY A 534 -29.24 -42.95 -35.73
C GLY A 534 -28.61 -42.44 -34.44
N PRO A 535 -28.98 -43.06 -33.29
CA PRO A 535 -28.45 -42.72 -31.97
C PRO A 535 -26.93 -42.74 -31.89
N ARG A 536 -26.36 -41.82 -31.11
CA ARG A 536 -24.92 -41.75 -30.82
C ARG A 536 -24.70 -41.32 -29.39
N SER A 537 -23.64 -41.82 -28.76
CA SER A 537 -23.19 -41.31 -27.47
C SER A 537 -22.65 -39.89 -27.60
N VAL A 538 -22.68 -39.11 -26.50
CA VAL A 538 -22.12 -37.74 -26.46
C VAL A 538 -20.65 -37.73 -26.92
N GLY A 539 -19.84 -38.69 -26.46
CA GLY A 539 -18.43 -38.82 -26.85
C GLY A 539 -18.23 -39.16 -28.33
N GLU A 540 -19.12 -39.93 -28.94
CA GLU A 540 -19.09 -40.19 -30.40
C GLU A 540 -19.46 -38.95 -31.21
N ILE A 541 -20.45 -38.19 -30.76
CA ILE A 541 -20.85 -36.93 -31.40
C ILE A 541 -19.67 -35.96 -31.42
N ALA A 542 -19.00 -35.76 -30.28
CA ALA A 542 -17.83 -34.90 -30.18
C ALA A 542 -16.76 -35.31 -31.20
N ARG A 543 -16.45 -36.61 -31.28
CA ARG A 543 -15.43 -37.16 -32.17
C ARG A 543 -15.78 -37.03 -33.65
N ILE A 544 -17.01 -37.40 -34.05
CA ILE A 544 -17.44 -37.41 -35.45
C ILE A 544 -17.60 -35.98 -35.99
N CYS A 545 -18.15 -35.07 -35.18
CA CYS A 545 -18.32 -33.68 -35.57
C CYS A 545 -17.05 -32.84 -35.40
N GLY A 546 -15.95 -33.42 -34.86
CA GLY A 546 -14.69 -32.70 -34.62
C GLY A 546 -14.81 -31.59 -33.57
N ILE A 547 -15.72 -31.75 -32.60
CA ILE A 547 -15.99 -30.74 -31.58
C ILE A 547 -15.06 -30.96 -30.39
N THR A 548 -14.17 -30.01 -30.14
CA THR A 548 -13.20 -30.06 -29.04
C THR A 548 -13.66 -29.29 -27.79
N ASP A 549 -14.55 -28.30 -27.95
CA ASP A 549 -15.15 -27.55 -26.83
C ASP A 549 -16.34 -28.31 -26.24
N MET A 550 -16.03 -29.27 -25.36
CA MET A 550 -17.05 -30.07 -24.65
C MET A 550 -18.00 -29.21 -23.82
N LYS A 551 -17.57 -28.03 -23.34
CA LYS A 551 -18.43 -27.13 -22.54
C LYS A 551 -19.56 -26.59 -23.41
N ARG A 552 -19.26 -26.15 -24.64
CA ARG A 552 -20.28 -25.73 -25.61
C ARG A 552 -21.13 -26.90 -26.08
N LEU A 553 -20.54 -28.06 -26.37
CA LEU A 553 -21.28 -29.25 -26.78
C LEU A 553 -22.33 -29.66 -25.74
N ASN A 554 -21.92 -29.83 -24.48
CA ASN A 554 -22.82 -30.28 -23.41
C ASN A 554 -23.97 -29.29 -23.20
N ARG A 555 -23.68 -27.98 -23.21
CA ARG A 555 -24.74 -26.94 -23.14
C ARG A 555 -25.68 -27.01 -24.34
N THR A 556 -25.15 -27.22 -25.55
CA THR A 556 -25.96 -27.35 -26.77
C THR A 556 -26.86 -28.58 -26.71
N LEU A 557 -26.35 -29.74 -26.33
CA LEU A 557 -27.13 -30.99 -26.26
C LEU A 557 -28.29 -30.88 -25.27
N VAL A 558 -28.04 -30.37 -24.06
CA VAL A 558 -29.10 -30.16 -23.05
C VAL A 558 -30.11 -29.11 -23.53
N ARG A 559 -29.66 -28.06 -24.21
CA ARG A 559 -30.57 -27.06 -24.81
C ARG A 559 -31.45 -27.69 -25.90
N LEU A 560 -30.89 -28.49 -26.79
CA LEU A 560 -31.63 -29.15 -27.86
C LEU A 560 -32.64 -30.16 -27.30
N TYR A 561 -32.28 -30.88 -26.24
CA TYR A 561 -33.21 -31.72 -25.48
C TYR A 561 -34.36 -30.89 -24.88
N LYS A 562 -34.06 -29.75 -24.23
CA LYS A 562 -35.08 -28.83 -23.69
C LYS A 562 -36.11 -28.36 -24.74
N PHE A 563 -35.67 -28.10 -25.97
CA PHE A 563 -36.55 -27.64 -27.05
C PHE A 563 -37.16 -28.78 -27.88
N GLY A 564 -36.97 -30.04 -27.47
CA GLY A 564 -37.53 -31.21 -28.16
C GLY A 564 -36.91 -31.46 -29.54
N VAL A 565 -35.69 -30.96 -29.81
CA VAL A 565 -34.97 -31.28 -31.06
C VAL A 565 -34.33 -32.66 -30.96
N LEU A 566 -33.87 -33.03 -29.77
CA LEU A 566 -33.22 -34.32 -29.48
C LEU A 566 -33.88 -35.00 -28.28
N LYS A 567 -33.63 -36.29 -28.10
CA LYS A 567 -33.96 -37.08 -26.91
C LYS A 567 -32.66 -37.58 -26.25
N ILE A 568 -32.64 -37.60 -24.92
CA ILE A 568 -31.55 -38.15 -24.12
C ILE A 568 -32.20 -39.06 -23.08
N ASN A 569 -31.70 -40.29 -22.96
CA ASN A 569 -32.21 -41.21 -21.95
C ASN A 569 -31.66 -40.81 -20.57
N ILE A 570 -32.56 -40.40 -19.67
CA ILE A 570 -32.24 -39.91 -18.31
C ILE A 570 -32.59 -40.93 -17.22
N GLN A 571 -32.87 -42.19 -17.60
CA GLN A 571 -33.24 -43.27 -16.68
C GLN A 571 -32.06 -43.75 -15.83
#